data_AF-A0A2W2EUT0-F1
#
_entry.id   AF-A0A2W2EUT0-F1
#
_cell.length_a   1.000
_cell.length_b   1.000
_cell.length_c   1.000
_cell.angle_alpha   90.00
_cell.angle_beta   90.00
_cell.angle_gamma   90.00
#
_symmetry.space_group_name_H-M   'P 1'
#
loop_
_entity.id
_entity.type
_entity.pdbx_description
1 polymer ?
#
loop_
_entity_poly.entity_id
_entity_poly.type
_entity_poly.pdbx_seq_one_letter_code
_entity_poly.pdbx_strand_id
1 'polypeptide(L)'
;MIRFSLTRPRALMLGGLTAAGLLLSPAAAMAQPGNAQDARPPYSLLQMNICDSGYAGCFARTQYPKVLDEVVERVQADDVNAVTLNEACSGDVAEIARRTGYHYRFATVIYNGAPLACKTPGGRGEFGNAVLTKEAIKASQDEPYSVFSGVEQRRWLCVTTARGVDVCTSHLSTDGEAPGTANSTQCAELGQVLASRGRPTIFAGDVNRRASCAPEGHWTLTDAAATQAPGIQHAYGTLTSPTLELEPATYTDHDALVIRAGLPK
;
A
#
# COMPACT_ATOMS: atom_id res chain seq x y z
N MET A 1 59.82 -36.66 -6.42
CA MET A 1 61.12 -36.03 -6.77
C MET A 1 60.77 -34.79 -7.59
N ILE A 2 61.01 -33.54 -7.21
CA ILE A 2 62.08 -32.91 -6.43
C ILE A 2 61.51 -31.59 -5.84
N ARG A 3 61.87 -31.31 -4.57
CA ARG A 3 61.72 -29.99 -3.91
C ARG A 3 62.72 -29.02 -4.53
N PHE A 4 62.40 -27.73 -4.65
CA PHE A 4 63.38 -26.67 -4.36
C PHE A 4 62.73 -25.43 -3.75
N SER A 5 63.45 -24.89 -2.78
CA SER A 5 63.14 -23.78 -1.89
C SER A 5 64.23 -22.72 -2.06
N LEU A 6 63.95 -21.50 -1.56
CA LEU A 6 64.85 -20.36 -1.35
C LEU A 6 65.21 -19.59 -2.65
N THR A 7 65.26 -18.27 -2.69
CA THR A 7 65.88 -17.31 -1.75
C THR A 7 65.30 -15.89 -1.94
N ARG A 8 65.25 -15.13 -0.84
CA ARG A 8 65.23 -13.65 -0.84
C ARG A 8 66.68 -13.13 -1.01
N PRO A 9 66.85 -11.93 -1.57
CA PRO A 9 67.66 -10.93 -0.88
C PRO A 9 67.04 -9.52 -0.85
N ARG A 10 67.42 -8.81 0.21
CA ARG A 10 67.18 -7.38 0.51
C ARG A 10 68.04 -6.49 -0.39
N ALA A 11 67.56 -5.28 -0.68
CA ALA A 11 68.43 -4.12 -0.87
C ALA A 11 67.77 -2.87 -0.27
N LEU A 12 68.48 -2.25 0.67
CA LEU A 12 68.29 -0.88 1.15
C LEU A 12 68.54 0.12 0.02
N MET A 13 67.96 1.33 0.12
CA MET A 13 68.71 2.59 -0.03
C MET A 13 67.91 3.77 0.56
N LEU A 14 68.69 4.65 1.19
CA LEU A 14 68.37 5.88 1.92
C LEU A 14 68.22 7.09 0.99
N GLY A 15 67.63 8.16 1.52
CA GLY A 15 67.75 9.55 1.05
C GLY A 15 66.40 10.09 0.54
N GLY A 16 65.76 11.09 1.12
CA GLY A 16 66.26 12.27 1.82
C GLY A 16 65.95 13.49 0.94
N LEU A 17 65.03 14.37 1.36
CA LEU A 17 65.06 15.83 1.16
C LEU A 17 63.72 16.48 1.54
N THR A 18 63.86 17.46 2.42
CA THR A 18 62.89 18.43 2.91
C THR A 18 62.36 19.34 1.79
N ALA A 19 61.05 19.59 1.79
CA ALA A 19 60.46 20.79 1.20
C ALA A 19 59.33 21.30 2.10
N ALA A 20 59.57 22.46 2.72
CA ALA A 20 58.55 23.25 3.39
C ALA A 20 57.65 23.88 2.32
N GLY A 21 56.37 23.53 2.34
CA GLY A 21 55.34 24.08 1.46
C GLY A 21 54.20 24.68 2.29
N LEU A 22 53.94 25.97 2.08
CA LEU A 22 52.95 26.80 2.75
C LEU A 22 51.56 26.13 2.82
N LEU A 23 51.01 26.05 4.04
CA LEU A 23 49.60 25.74 4.28
C LEU A 23 48.74 26.99 3.98
N LEU A 24 48.28 27.13 2.74
CA LEU A 24 47.12 27.94 2.41
C LEU A 24 45.89 27.08 2.66
N SER A 25 45.25 27.23 3.82
CA SER A 25 43.95 26.61 4.11
C SER A 25 42.87 27.27 3.25
N PRO A 26 42.23 26.56 2.30
CA PRO A 26 40.95 27.02 1.79
C PRO A 26 39.94 26.88 2.94
N ALA A 27 39.34 27.99 3.34
CA ALA A 27 38.13 27.97 4.15
C ALA A 27 37.04 27.30 3.31
N ALA A 28 36.97 25.97 3.37
CA ALA A 28 35.80 25.24 2.93
C ALA A 28 34.66 25.69 3.83
N ALA A 29 33.78 26.53 3.29
CA ALA A 29 32.48 26.78 3.88
C ALA A 29 31.80 25.41 4.01
N MET A 30 31.86 24.84 5.21
CA MET A 30 31.08 23.67 5.54
C MET A 30 29.62 24.11 5.43
N ALA A 31 28.98 23.76 4.31
CA ALA A 31 27.54 23.77 4.21
C ALA A 31 27.03 22.96 5.40
N GLN A 32 26.39 23.64 6.34
CA GLN A 32 25.73 22.96 7.45
C GLN A 32 24.75 21.97 6.83
N PRO A 33 24.79 20.68 7.19
CA PRO A 33 23.73 19.76 6.80
C PRO A 33 22.44 20.37 7.33
N GLY A 34 21.56 20.81 6.42
CA GLY A 34 20.25 21.31 6.79
C GLY A 34 19.60 20.29 7.72
N ASN A 35 19.08 20.77 8.85
CA ASN A 35 18.45 19.94 9.88
C ASN A 35 17.47 18.94 9.25
N ALA A 36 17.92 17.70 9.07
CA ALA A 36 17.07 16.56 8.72
C ALA A 36 16.13 16.16 9.90
N GLN A 37 16.11 16.96 10.96
CA GLN A 37 15.43 16.69 12.23
C GLN A 37 13.96 17.14 12.28
N ASP A 38 13.46 17.88 11.28
CA ASP A 38 12.06 18.37 11.27
C ASP A 38 11.15 17.65 10.25
N ALA A 39 11.66 16.69 9.49
CA ALA A 39 10.81 15.89 8.60
C ALA A 39 10.05 14.84 9.42
N ARG A 40 8.79 15.09 9.73
CA ARG A 40 7.88 14.05 10.24
C ARG A 40 7.94 12.83 9.30
N PRO A 41 7.98 11.60 9.82
CA PRO A 41 7.97 10.42 8.98
C PRO A 41 6.75 10.44 8.06
N PRO A 42 6.88 9.99 6.80
CA PRO A 42 5.77 9.97 5.87
C PRO A 42 4.63 9.10 6.43
N TYR A 43 3.40 9.44 6.05
CA TYR A 43 2.27 8.56 6.26
C TYR A 43 2.35 7.42 5.25
N SER A 44 2.37 6.19 5.74
CA SER A 44 2.54 4.98 4.92
C SER A 44 1.28 4.10 4.90
N LEU A 45 0.98 3.54 3.73
CA LEU A 45 -0.17 2.68 3.52
C LEU A 45 0.22 1.45 2.69
N LEU A 46 -0.21 0.27 3.14
CA LEU A 46 -0.15 -0.98 2.37
C LEU A 46 -1.54 -1.25 1.76
N GLN A 47 -1.61 -1.54 0.47
CA GLN A 47 -2.83 -2.00 -0.21
C GLN A 47 -2.63 -3.39 -0.77
N MET A 48 -3.61 -4.27 -0.55
CA MET A 48 -3.67 -5.59 -1.15
C MET A 48 -5.12 -5.98 -1.49
N ASN A 49 -5.39 -6.39 -2.73
CA ASN A 49 -6.49 -7.31 -3.01
C ASN A 49 -6.02 -8.74 -2.68
N ILE A 50 -6.66 -9.39 -1.71
CA ILE A 50 -6.18 -10.69 -1.19
C ILE A 50 -6.92 -11.90 -1.77
N CYS A 51 -7.93 -11.70 -2.64
CA CYS A 51 -8.66 -12.79 -3.32
C CYS A 51 -9.13 -13.91 -2.34
N ASP A 52 -9.52 -13.53 -1.13
CA ASP A 52 -9.61 -14.48 0.00
C ASP A 52 -11.05 -14.98 0.24
N SER A 53 -12.02 -14.61 -0.60
CA SER A 53 -13.45 -14.96 -0.38
C SER A 53 -13.79 -16.45 -0.57
N GLY A 54 -12.99 -17.14 -1.39
CA GLY A 54 -13.28 -18.51 -1.83
C GLY A 54 -14.44 -18.63 -2.83
N TYR A 55 -14.93 -17.52 -3.40
CA TYR A 55 -15.96 -17.51 -4.46
C TYR A 55 -15.37 -17.46 -5.86
N ALA A 56 -14.56 -16.45 -6.12
CA ALA A 56 -13.90 -16.32 -7.40
C ALA A 56 -12.81 -17.39 -7.50
N GLY A 57 -12.59 -17.92 -8.70
CA GLY A 57 -11.32 -18.59 -9.02
C GLY A 57 -10.18 -17.59 -9.17
N CYS A 58 -10.24 -16.43 -8.48
CA CYS A 58 -9.40 -15.26 -8.69
C CYS A 58 -7.93 -15.66 -8.67
N PHE A 59 -7.55 -16.58 -7.80
CA PHE A 59 -6.22 -17.15 -7.84
C PHE A 59 -6.18 -18.60 -7.40
N ALA A 60 -5.91 -19.48 -8.36
CA ALA A 60 -5.73 -20.92 -8.10
C ALA A 60 -4.56 -21.22 -7.13
N ARG A 61 -3.66 -20.25 -6.90
CA ARG A 61 -2.54 -20.37 -5.96
C ARG A 61 -2.82 -19.72 -4.60
N THR A 62 -4.00 -19.12 -4.36
CA THR A 62 -4.37 -18.63 -3.03
C THR A 62 -4.34 -19.81 -2.07
N GLN A 63 -3.53 -19.69 -1.03
CA GLN A 63 -3.36 -20.71 -0.01
C GLN A 63 -3.80 -20.12 1.31
N TYR A 64 -5.03 -20.42 1.72
CA TYR A 64 -5.48 -20.12 3.08
C TYR A 64 -4.86 -21.12 4.08
N PRO A 65 -4.34 -20.69 5.25
CA PRO A 65 -4.31 -19.31 5.76
C PRO A 65 -3.02 -18.52 5.40
N LYS A 66 -2.12 -19.03 4.55
CA LYS A 66 -0.83 -18.39 4.24
C LYS A 66 -0.94 -16.98 3.67
N VAL A 67 -2.02 -16.65 2.95
CA VAL A 67 -2.26 -15.27 2.49
C VAL A 67 -2.39 -14.29 3.68
N LEU A 68 -2.92 -14.74 4.81
CA LEU A 68 -3.00 -13.94 6.04
C LEU A 68 -1.60 -13.72 6.63
N ASP A 69 -0.76 -14.76 6.60
CA ASP A 69 0.62 -14.68 7.06
C ASP A 69 1.42 -13.67 6.23
N GLU A 70 1.28 -13.71 4.91
CA GLU A 70 1.92 -12.76 4.01
C GLU A 70 1.47 -11.32 4.27
N VAL A 71 0.17 -11.08 4.50
CA VAL A 71 -0.31 -9.73 4.89
C VAL A 71 0.34 -9.27 6.19
N VAL A 72 0.35 -10.12 7.23
CA VAL A 72 0.93 -9.76 8.54
C VAL A 72 2.44 -9.50 8.44
N GLU A 73 3.16 -10.33 7.70
CA GLU A 73 4.61 -10.19 7.47
C GLU A 73 4.92 -8.86 6.78
N ARG A 74 4.18 -8.48 5.74
CA ARG A 74 4.36 -7.19 5.06
C ARG A 74 4.07 -6.00 5.96
N VAL A 75 2.94 -6.05 6.68
CA VAL A 75 2.58 -4.98 7.63
C VAL A 75 3.70 -4.75 8.66
N GLN A 76 4.32 -5.82 9.14
CA GLN A 76 5.43 -5.75 10.10
C GLN A 76 6.75 -5.31 9.44
N ALA A 77 7.05 -5.80 8.24
CA ALA A 77 8.29 -5.50 7.53
C ALA A 77 8.34 -4.03 7.06
N ASP A 78 7.23 -3.51 6.53
CA ASP A 78 7.13 -2.13 6.02
C ASP A 78 6.86 -1.09 7.11
N ASP A 79 6.45 -1.55 8.30
CA ASP A 79 6.03 -0.72 9.43
C ASP A 79 4.98 0.35 9.06
N VAL A 80 4.00 -0.01 8.22
CA VAL A 80 3.03 0.95 7.68
C VAL A 80 2.16 1.63 8.75
N ASN A 81 1.49 2.74 8.40
CA ASN A 81 0.52 3.39 9.30
C ASN A 81 -0.89 2.86 9.10
N ALA A 82 -1.22 2.46 7.86
CA ALA A 82 -2.51 1.93 7.50
C ALA A 82 -2.39 0.77 6.51
N VAL A 83 -3.44 -0.03 6.44
CA VAL A 83 -3.60 -1.13 5.50
C VAL A 83 -4.99 -1.03 4.91
N THR A 84 -5.11 -1.22 3.61
CA THR A 84 -6.39 -1.40 2.92
C THR A 84 -6.40 -2.79 2.31
N LEU A 85 -7.52 -3.51 2.50
CA LEU A 85 -7.69 -4.85 1.97
C LEU A 85 -8.96 -4.91 1.15
N ASN A 86 -8.86 -5.40 -0.09
CA ASN A 86 -10.01 -5.78 -0.91
C ASN A 86 -10.14 -7.30 -0.99
N GLU A 87 -11.36 -7.75 -1.26
CA GLU A 87 -11.72 -9.17 -1.32
C GLU A 87 -11.37 -9.98 -0.06
N ALA A 88 -11.49 -9.34 1.10
CA ALA A 88 -11.16 -9.94 2.38
C ALA A 88 -12.40 -10.52 3.07
N CYS A 89 -12.16 -11.41 4.02
CA CYS A 89 -13.17 -11.92 4.94
C CYS A 89 -13.08 -11.21 6.30
N SER A 90 -14.22 -10.84 6.89
CA SER A 90 -14.22 -10.00 8.09
C SER A 90 -13.59 -10.66 9.33
N GLY A 91 -13.68 -11.98 9.46
CA GLY A 91 -13.00 -12.74 10.51
C GLY A 91 -11.49 -12.80 10.30
N ASP A 92 -11.05 -12.90 9.05
CA ASP A 92 -9.63 -12.90 8.67
C ASP A 92 -8.98 -11.53 8.90
N VAL A 93 -9.72 -10.46 8.59
CA VAL A 93 -9.33 -9.07 8.93
C VAL A 93 -9.18 -8.89 10.44
N ALA A 94 -10.10 -9.44 11.24
CA ALA A 94 -10.02 -9.38 12.69
C ALA A 94 -8.78 -10.12 13.23
N GLU A 95 -8.43 -11.26 12.62
CA GLU A 95 -7.22 -12.01 12.98
C GLU A 95 -5.93 -11.25 12.59
N ILE A 96 -5.88 -10.66 11.40
CA ILE A 96 -4.76 -9.80 10.97
C ILE A 96 -4.61 -8.61 11.93
N ALA A 97 -5.71 -7.95 12.28
CA ALA A 97 -5.72 -6.84 13.24
C ALA A 97 -5.19 -7.26 14.60
N ARG A 98 -5.61 -8.43 15.11
CA ARG A 98 -5.13 -9.00 16.38
C ARG A 98 -3.63 -9.29 16.35
N ARG A 99 -3.12 -9.85 15.25
CA ARG A 99 -1.70 -10.21 15.08
C ARG A 99 -0.77 -9.01 14.92
N THR A 100 -1.28 -7.92 14.35
CA THR A 100 -0.51 -6.69 14.09
C THR A 100 -0.69 -5.63 15.18
N GLY A 101 -1.74 -5.75 16.00
CA GLY A 101 -2.13 -4.75 16.99
C GLY A 101 -2.87 -3.56 16.40
N TYR A 102 -3.36 -3.67 15.16
CA TYR A 102 -4.02 -2.57 14.46
C TYR A 102 -5.51 -2.49 14.84
N HIS A 103 -6.07 -1.29 14.72
CA HIS A 103 -7.52 -1.07 14.75
C HIS A 103 -8.10 -1.30 13.36
N TYR A 104 -9.34 -1.74 13.24
CA TYR A 104 -9.95 -1.97 11.92
C TYR A 104 -11.41 -1.52 11.80
N ARG A 105 -11.83 -1.32 10.56
CA ARG A 105 -13.22 -1.24 10.11
C ARG A 105 -13.39 -2.08 8.86
N PHE A 106 -14.61 -2.56 8.66
CA PHE A 106 -14.96 -3.47 7.58
C PHE A 106 -16.26 -3.00 6.93
N ALA A 107 -16.31 -3.03 5.61
CA ALA A 107 -17.50 -2.74 4.82
C ALA A 107 -17.91 -4.01 4.07
N THR A 108 -19.04 -4.59 4.48
CA THR A 108 -19.57 -5.83 3.95
C THR A 108 -20.25 -5.64 2.60
N VAL A 109 -19.87 -6.45 1.61
CA VAL A 109 -20.53 -6.50 0.31
C VAL A 109 -21.88 -7.19 0.43
N ILE A 110 -22.89 -6.59 -0.21
CA ILE A 110 -24.24 -7.17 -0.30
C ILE A 110 -24.36 -7.87 -1.65
N TYR A 111 -24.63 -9.17 -1.63
CA TYR A 111 -24.81 -10.00 -2.81
C TYR A 111 -26.23 -10.53 -2.85
N ASN A 112 -26.96 -10.24 -3.93
CA ASN A 112 -28.37 -10.61 -4.09
C ASN A 112 -29.25 -10.19 -2.89
N GLY A 113 -29.01 -8.98 -2.38
CA GLY A 113 -29.78 -8.39 -1.29
C GLY A 113 -29.42 -8.86 0.13
N ALA A 114 -28.39 -9.68 0.31
CA ALA A 114 -27.92 -10.14 1.63
C ALA A 114 -26.40 -10.01 1.79
N PRO A 115 -25.87 -9.89 3.02
CA PRO A 115 -24.44 -10.00 3.28
C PRO A 115 -23.83 -11.28 2.68
N LEU A 116 -22.72 -11.14 1.95
CA LEU A 116 -22.04 -12.28 1.35
C LEU A 116 -21.11 -12.94 2.37
N ALA A 117 -21.38 -14.17 2.79
CA ALA A 117 -20.52 -14.92 3.71
C ALA A 117 -19.30 -15.52 2.99
N CYS A 118 -18.10 -15.48 3.55
CA CYS A 118 -16.96 -16.16 2.96
C CYS A 118 -17.11 -17.69 2.92
N LYS A 119 -16.66 -18.31 1.83
CA LYS A 119 -17.08 -19.67 1.47
C LYS A 119 -16.07 -20.76 1.84
N THR A 120 -14.77 -20.56 1.59
CA THR A 120 -13.78 -21.65 1.59
C THR A 120 -12.49 -21.28 2.34
N PRO A 121 -12.25 -21.81 3.56
CA PRO A 121 -13.22 -22.51 4.39
C PRO A 121 -14.35 -21.56 4.84
N GLY A 122 -15.48 -22.14 5.24
CA GLY A 122 -16.59 -21.37 5.81
C GLY A 122 -16.29 -20.88 7.24
N GLY A 123 -17.12 -19.98 7.76
CA GLY A 123 -16.98 -19.47 9.13
C GLY A 123 -15.98 -18.32 9.31
N ARG A 124 -15.45 -17.79 8.20
CA ARG A 124 -14.49 -16.66 8.20
C ARG A 124 -15.13 -15.28 8.18
N GLY A 125 -16.45 -15.21 8.42
CA GLY A 125 -17.22 -13.98 8.40
C GLY A 125 -17.73 -13.60 7.01
N GLU A 126 -17.82 -12.30 6.76
CA GLU A 126 -18.44 -11.70 5.57
C GLU A 126 -17.38 -11.17 4.60
N PHE A 127 -17.69 -11.17 3.32
CA PHE A 127 -16.83 -10.69 2.24
C PHE A 127 -16.93 -9.17 2.09
N GLY A 128 -15.80 -8.51 1.82
CA GLY A 128 -15.80 -7.08 1.54
C GLY A 128 -14.45 -6.41 1.63
N ASN A 129 -14.48 -5.15 2.04
CA ASN A 129 -13.32 -4.26 2.09
C ASN A 129 -12.97 -3.91 3.54
N ALA A 130 -11.70 -3.72 3.83
CA ALA A 130 -11.23 -3.35 5.16
C ALA A 130 -10.24 -2.20 5.13
N VAL A 131 -10.27 -1.40 6.20
CA VAL A 131 -9.19 -0.49 6.55
C VAL A 131 -8.70 -0.86 7.93
N LEU A 132 -7.39 -1.08 8.05
CA LEU A 132 -6.69 -1.27 9.32
C LEU A 132 -5.73 -0.11 9.55
N THR A 133 -5.58 0.34 10.80
CA THR A 133 -4.68 1.45 11.14
C THR A 133 -3.94 1.16 12.43
N LYS A 134 -2.64 1.51 12.47
CA LYS A 134 -1.80 1.41 13.67
C LYS A 134 -2.32 2.32 14.78
N GLU A 135 -2.87 3.47 14.41
CA GLU A 135 -3.51 4.42 15.33
C GLU A 135 -5.00 4.13 15.51
N ALA A 136 -5.58 4.62 16.61
CA ALA A 136 -7.02 4.49 16.86
C ALA A 136 -7.86 5.15 15.75
N ILE A 137 -8.90 4.44 15.31
CA ILE A 137 -9.93 4.96 14.40
C ILE A 137 -10.92 5.82 15.20
N LYS A 138 -11.06 7.10 14.83
CA LYS A 138 -11.93 8.08 15.50
C LYS A 138 -13.31 8.19 14.87
N ALA A 139 -13.39 8.00 13.56
CA ALA A 139 -14.64 7.98 12.82
C ALA A 139 -14.51 7.01 11.64
N SER A 140 -15.64 6.51 11.16
CA SER A 140 -15.70 5.66 9.97
C SER A 140 -16.99 5.90 9.23
N GLN A 141 -16.94 5.76 7.91
CA GLN A 141 -18.08 5.87 7.02
C GLN A 141 -17.92 4.86 5.89
N ASP A 142 -18.98 4.14 5.57
CA ASP A 142 -19.07 3.27 4.41
C ASP A 142 -20.46 3.38 3.79
N GLU A 143 -20.54 3.35 2.47
CA GLU A 143 -21.81 3.39 1.73
C GLU A 143 -21.72 2.52 0.47
N PRO A 144 -22.86 2.02 -0.04
CA PRO A 144 -22.88 1.39 -1.34
C PRO A 144 -22.72 2.44 -2.43
N TYR A 145 -22.16 2.01 -3.56
CA TYR A 145 -22.30 2.79 -4.79
C TYR A 145 -23.75 2.78 -5.28
N SER A 146 -24.14 3.82 -6.03
CA SER A 146 -25.51 3.94 -6.53
C SER A 146 -25.87 2.89 -7.59
N VAL A 147 -24.86 2.32 -8.25
CA VAL A 147 -25.00 1.26 -9.25
C VAL A 147 -24.10 0.07 -8.95
N PHE A 148 -24.51 -1.09 -9.43
CA PHE A 148 -23.76 -2.33 -9.35
C PHE A 148 -23.95 -3.18 -10.61
N SER A 149 -22.93 -3.97 -10.94
CA SER A 149 -23.00 -4.94 -12.02
C SER A 149 -23.47 -6.30 -11.50
N GLY A 150 -24.46 -6.90 -12.18
CA GLY A 150 -25.06 -8.16 -11.76
C GLY A 150 -25.77 -8.04 -10.41
N VAL A 151 -25.31 -8.80 -9.41
CA VAL A 151 -25.97 -8.91 -8.09
C VAL A 151 -25.07 -8.47 -6.93
N GLU A 152 -23.85 -8.01 -7.21
CA GLU A 152 -22.85 -7.65 -6.21
C GLU A 152 -22.83 -6.13 -5.97
N GLN A 153 -23.42 -5.68 -4.86
CA GLN A 153 -23.39 -4.28 -4.45
C GLN A 153 -22.08 -3.98 -3.72
N ARG A 154 -21.15 -3.37 -4.47
CA ARG A 154 -19.85 -2.91 -3.98
C ARG A 154 -19.97 -1.61 -3.19
N ARG A 155 -19.01 -1.38 -2.29
CA ARG A 155 -19.01 -0.29 -1.31
C ARG A 155 -17.63 0.35 -1.21
N TRP A 156 -17.59 1.62 -0.83
CA TRP A 156 -16.38 2.29 -0.35
C TRP A 156 -16.37 2.33 1.17
N LEU A 157 -15.18 2.44 1.77
CA LEU A 157 -14.97 2.58 3.20
C LEU A 157 -13.91 3.65 3.44
N CYS A 158 -14.19 4.61 4.32
CA CYS A 158 -13.24 5.60 4.80
C CYS A 158 -13.20 5.62 6.33
N VAL A 159 -12.01 5.80 6.90
CA VAL A 159 -11.81 5.97 8.35
C VAL A 159 -10.96 7.20 8.62
N THR A 160 -11.25 7.91 9.71
CA THR A 160 -10.41 9.00 10.19
C THR A 160 -9.54 8.51 11.35
N THR A 161 -8.22 8.61 11.23
CA THR A 161 -7.29 8.17 12.29
C THR A 161 -7.14 9.20 13.40
N ALA A 162 -6.52 8.81 14.52
CA ALA A 162 -6.20 9.73 15.62
C ALA A 162 -5.27 10.88 15.20
N ARG A 163 -4.45 10.70 14.16
CA ARG A 163 -3.62 11.76 13.55
C ARG A 163 -4.40 12.67 12.59
N GLY A 164 -5.69 12.39 12.35
CA GLY A 164 -6.56 13.21 11.51
C GLY A 164 -6.34 13.01 10.01
N VAL A 165 -5.85 11.83 9.60
CA VAL A 165 -5.78 11.40 8.20
C VAL A 165 -7.02 10.58 7.87
N ASP A 166 -7.64 10.85 6.72
CA ASP A 166 -8.69 9.99 6.17
C ASP A 166 -8.03 8.90 5.31
N VAL A 167 -8.24 7.64 5.69
CA VAL A 167 -7.78 6.47 4.95
C VAL A 167 -8.99 5.79 4.31
N CYS A 168 -8.99 5.68 2.99
CA CYS A 168 -10.10 5.15 2.23
C CYS A 168 -9.71 3.94 1.37
N THR A 169 -10.67 3.05 1.13
CA THR A 169 -10.54 1.95 0.17
C THR A 169 -11.85 1.69 -0.54
N SER A 170 -11.76 1.03 -1.69
CA SER A 170 -12.89 0.56 -2.46
C SER A 170 -12.46 -0.57 -3.38
N HIS A 171 -13.42 -1.41 -3.78
CA HIS A 171 -13.28 -2.37 -4.87
C HIS A 171 -14.36 -2.06 -5.91
N LEU A 172 -14.01 -1.66 -7.13
CA LEU A 172 -15.00 -1.26 -8.15
C LEU A 172 -15.39 -2.41 -9.08
N SER A 173 -16.56 -2.36 -9.71
CA SER A 173 -17.06 -3.41 -10.61
C SER A 173 -16.09 -3.73 -11.76
N THR A 174 -16.13 -4.97 -12.25
CA THR A 174 -15.22 -5.50 -13.29
C THR A 174 -15.77 -5.36 -14.71
N ASP A 175 -16.91 -4.68 -14.88
CA ASP A 175 -17.66 -4.62 -16.16
C ASP A 175 -17.09 -3.61 -17.17
N GLY A 176 -15.86 -3.14 -16.93
CA GLY A 176 -15.08 -2.33 -17.84
C GLY A 176 -15.30 -0.83 -17.71
N GLU A 177 -14.45 -0.05 -18.37
CA GLU A 177 -14.33 1.41 -18.16
C GLU A 177 -15.17 2.28 -19.09
N ALA A 178 -15.88 1.67 -20.04
CA ALA A 178 -16.64 2.38 -21.05
C ALA A 178 -17.77 3.21 -20.41
N PRO A 179 -18.14 4.38 -20.97
CA PRO A 179 -19.26 5.15 -20.46
C PRO A 179 -20.54 4.31 -20.35
N GLY A 180 -21.19 4.37 -19.19
CA GLY A 180 -22.44 3.66 -18.91
C GLY A 180 -22.28 2.31 -18.21
N THR A 181 -21.05 1.82 -18.00
CA THR A 181 -20.80 0.65 -17.14
C THR A 181 -20.96 1.02 -15.65
N ALA A 182 -21.14 0.01 -14.80
CA ALA A 182 -21.16 0.23 -13.36
C ALA A 182 -19.81 0.80 -12.89
N ASN A 183 -18.67 0.26 -13.34
CA ASN A 183 -17.36 0.80 -12.99
C ASN A 183 -17.22 2.29 -13.36
N SER A 184 -17.65 2.70 -14.56
CA SER A 184 -17.52 4.10 -15.00
C SER A 184 -18.27 5.07 -14.08
N THR A 185 -19.46 4.66 -13.62
CA THR A 185 -20.30 5.44 -12.70
C THR A 185 -19.72 5.43 -11.28
N GLN A 186 -19.33 4.26 -10.77
CA GLN A 186 -18.71 4.11 -9.46
C GLN A 186 -17.41 4.89 -9.34
N CYS A 187 -16.61 4.97 -10.41
CA CYS A 187 -15.39 5.76 -10.45
C CYS A 187 -15.66 7.26 -10.29
N ALA A 188 -16.70 7.77 -10.96
CA ALA A 188 -17.12 9.16 -10.79
C ALA A 188 -17.63 9.44 -9.36
N GLU A 189 -18.40 8.51 -8.79
CA GLU A 189 -18.85 8.60 -7.40
C GLU A 189 -17.68 8.54 -6.41
N LEU A 190 -16.71 7.65 -6.61
CA LEU A 190 -15.50 7.57 -5.79
C LEU A 190 -14.74 8.90 -5.82
N GLY A 191 -14.60 9.51 -7.01
CA GLY A 191 -14.02 10.84 -7.15
C GLY A 191 -14.73 11.89 -6.30
N GLN A 192 -16.07 11.89 -6.27
CA GLN A 192 -16.86 12.80 -5.42
C GLN A 192 -16.68 12.51 -3.93
N VAL A 193 -16.65 11.24 -3.53
CA VAL A 193 -16.41 10.82 -2.14
C VAL A 193 -15.06 11.36 -1.67
N LEU A 194 -14.00 11.17 -2.46
CA LEU A 194 -12.65 11.64 -2.13
C LEU A 194 -12.57 13.17 -2.13
N ALA A 195 -13.18 13.84 -3.10
CA ALA A 195 -13.21 15.31 -3.16
C ALA A 195 -13.95 15.95 -1.96
N SER A 196 -14.92 15.25 -1.39
CA SER A 196 -15.66 15.72 -0.21
C SER A 196 -14.87 15.62 1.10
N ARG A 197 -13.71 14.95 1.10
CA ARG A 197 -12.90 14.81 2.32
C ARG A 197 -12.21 16.14 2.65
N GLY A 198 -12.50 16.69 3.83
CA GLY A 198 -11.91 17.93 4.32
C GLY A 198 -10.56 17.76 5.03
N ARG A 199 -10.02 16.54 5.09
CA ARG A 199 -8.76 16.19 5.78
C ARG A 199 -7.72 15.68 4.78
N PRO A 200 -6.42 15.65 5.17
CA PRO A 200 -5.42 14.91 4.40
C PRO A 200 -5.90 13.49 4.16
N THR A 201 -6.01 13.11 2.90
CA THR A 201 -6.67 11.87 2.48
C THR A 201 -5.69 11.00 1.71
N ILE A 202 -5.68 9.72 2.03
CA ILE A 202 -5.01 8.67 1.26
C ILE A 202 -6.01 7.56 0.97
N PHE A 203 -6.13 7.20 -0.30
CA PHE A 203 -6.94 6.12 -0.80
C PHE A 203 -6.03 5.06 -1.41
N ALA A 204 -6.36 3.78 -1.22
CA ALA A 204 -5.88 2.73 -2.09
C ALA A 204 -6.88 1.58 -2.20
N GLY A 205 -6.96 0.99 -3.39
CA GLY A 205 -7.94 -0.04 -3.70
C GLY A 205 -7.78 -0.61 -5.10
N ASP A 206 -8.35 -1.79 -5.32
CA ASP A 206 -8.56 -2.35 -6.64
C ASP A 206 -9.75 -1.66 -7.32
N VAL A 207 -9.46 -0.81 -8.29
CA VAL A 207 -10.49 -0.06 -9.01
C VAL A 207 -10.93 -0.74 -10.31
N ASN A 208 -10.42 -1.95 -10.60
CA ASN A 208 -10.75 -2.73 -11.79
C ASN A 208 -10.67 -1.93 -13.11
N ARG A 209 -9.75 -0.97 -13.15
CA ARG A 209 -9.63 -0.03 -14.24
C ARG A 209 -8.25 0.62 -14.30
N ARG A 210 -7.83 1.03 -15.50
CA ARG A 210 -6.56 1.71 -15.80
C ARG A 210 -6.66 3.22 -15.71
N ALA A 211 -7.78 3.82 -16.11
CA ALA A 211 -7.95 5.27 -15.98
C ALA A 211 -8.20 5.67 -14.52
N SER A 212 -7.64 6.79 -14.11
CA SER A 212 -7.76 7.27 -12.72
C SER A 212 -9.18 7.69 -12.35
N CYS A 213 -9.59 7.41 -11.12
CA CYS A 213 -10.77 7.98 -10.47
C CYS A 213 -10.44 9.18 -9.56
N ALA A 214 -9.17 9.57 -9.47
CA ALA A 214 -8.75 10.64 -8.60
C ALA A 214 -9.46 11.95 -8.98
N PRO A 215 -10.06 12.67 -8.02
CA PRO A 215 -10.58 14.00 -8.30
C PRO A 215 -9.44 15.00 -8.52
N GLU A 216 -9.78 16.19 -9.02
CA GLU A 216 -8.81 17.28 -9.20
C GLU A 216 -8.06 17.58 -7.88
N GLY A 217 -6.76 17.88 -7.99
CA GLY A 217 -5.89 18.15 -6.85
C GLY A 217 -5.40 16.91 -6.11
N HIS A 218 -5.86 15.71 -6.46
CA HIS A 218 -5.28 14.46 -5.97
C HIS A 218 -4.20 13.94 -6.92
N TRP A 219 -3.13 13.40 -6.35
CA TRP A 219 -2.18 12.60 -7.12
C TRP A 219 -2.76 11.23 -7.45
N THR A 220 -2.19 10.57 -8.46
CA THR A 220 -2.50 9.18 -8.81
C THR A 220 -1.22 8.37 -8.91
N LEU A 221 -1.20 7.21 -8.25
CA LEU A 221 -0.20 6.17 -8.39
C LEU A 221 -0.91 4.88 -8.80
N THR A 222 -0.31 4.08 -9.68
CA THR A 222 -0.92 2.84 -10.18
C THR A 222 0.09 1.70 -10.20
N ASP A 223 -0.42 0.48 -10.13
CA ASP A 223 0.36 -0.76 -10.27
C ASP A 223 0.56 -1.17 -11.74
N ALA A 224 0.64 -0.22 -12.67
CA ALA A 224 0.81 -0.50 -14.10
C ALA A 224 2.08 -1.31 -14.43
N ALA A 225 3.06 -1.31 -13.53
CA ALA A 225 4.31 -2.07 -13.63
C ALA A 225 4.31 -3.37 -12.79
N ALA A 226 3.18 -3.75 -12.18
CA ALA A 226 3.08 -4.99 -11.42
C ALA A 226 3.25 -6.21 -12.34
N THR A 227 3.68 -7.32 -11.74
CA THR A 227 3.81 -8.60 -12.44
C THR A 227 2.44 -9.29 -12.55
N GLN A 228 1.62 -9.15 -11.52
CA GLN A 228 0.30 -9.80 -11.43
C GLN A 228 -0.81 -8.74 -11.48
N ALA A 229 -1.81 -8.99 -12.34
CA ALA A 229 -2.95 -8.11 -12.59
C ALA A 229 -2.59 -6.60 -12.74
N PRO A 230 -1.69 -6.21 -13.66
CA PRO A 230 -1.17 -4.84 -13.68
C PRO A 230 -2.20 -3.79 -14.10
N GLY A 231 -2.14 -2.65 -13.41
CA GLY A 231 -2.81 -1.40 -13.77
C GLY A 231 -4.26 -1.32 -13.33
N ILE A 232 -4.66 -2.08 -12.31
CA ILE A 232 -6.03 -2.04 -11.76
C ILE A 232 -6.07 -1.67 -10.28
N GLN A 233 -4.96 -1.76 -9.54
CA GLN A 233 -4.88 -1.22 -8.19
C GLN A 233 -4.27 0.17 -8.21
N HIS A 234 -5.00 1.11 -7.65
CA HIS A 234 -4.60 2.51 -7.64
C HIS A 234 -4.48 3.03 -6.21
N ALA A 235 -3.67 4.06 -6.07
CA ALA A 235 -3.66 4.92 -4.89
C ALA A 235 -3.85 6.38 -5.30
N TYR A 236 -4.61 7.10 -4.48
CA TYR A 236 -4.90 8.52 -4.65
C TYR A 236 -4.68 9.27 -3.34
N GLY A 237 -4.45 10.58 -3.40
CA GLY A 237 -4.45 11.36 -2.17
C GLY A 237 -4.08 12.82 -2.32
N THR A 238 -4.13 13.51 -1.19
CA THR A 238 -3.78 14.94 -1.03
C THR A 238 -2.51 15.16 -0.20
N LEU A 239 -1.91 14.07 0.29
CA LEU A 239 -0.62 14.12 0.96
C LEU A 239 0.48 14.54 -0.03
N THR A 240 1.59 15.04 0.49
CA THR A 240 2.70 15.59 -0.30
C THR A 240 3.71 14.53 -0.70
N SER A 241 4.39 14.72 -1.83
CA SER A 241 5.53 13.89 -2.28
C SER A 241 5.27 12.37 -2.23
N PRO A 242 4.21 11.87 -2.90
CA PRO A 242 3.86 10.45 -2.86
C PRO A 242 4.91 9.60 -3.58
N THR A 243 5.22 8.44 -3.02
CA THR A 243 6.00 7.38 -3.67
C THR A 243 5.25 6.07 -3.61
N LEU A 244 5.47 5.22 -4.61
CA LEU A 244 4.92 3.87 -4.70
C LEU A 244 6.06 2.86 -4.81
N GLU A 245 5.98 1.82 -4.01
CA GLU A 245 6.76 0.60 -4.13
C GLU A 245 5.80 -0.56 -4.44
N LEU A 246 6.16 -1.38 -5.43
CA LEU A 246 5.40 -2.56 -5.82
C LEU A 246 6.12 -3.79 -5.30
N GLU A 247 5.38 -4.63 -4.60
CA GLU A 247 5.93 -5.81 -3.96
C GLU A 247 5.22 -7.08 -4.47
N PRO A 248 5.92 -7.96 -5.22
CA PRO A 248 5.32 -9.17 -5.79
C PRO A 248 4.63 -10.04 -4.73
N ALA A 249 3.40 -10.46 -4.98
CA ALA A 249 2.65 -11.29 -4.04
C ALA A 249 2.76 -12.79 -4.33
N THR A 250 2.76 -13.60 -3.27
CA THR A 250 2.89 -15.06 -3.38
C THR A 250 1.53 -15.76 -3.38
N TYR A 251 0.61 -15.33 -2.51
CA TYR A 251 -0.65 -16.02 -2.25
C TYR A 251 -1.90 -15.25 -2.70
N THR A 252 -1.73 -14.22 -3.53
CA THR A 252 -2.80 -13.54 -4.29
C THR A 252 -2.29 -13.25 -5.72
N ASP A 253 -3.21 -13.03 -6.65
CA ASP A 253 -2.95 -12.60 -8.04
C ASP A 253 -2.75 -11.08 -8.20
N HIS A 254 -2.64 -10.36 -7.09
CA HIS A 254 -2.42 -8.92 -7.05
C HIS A 254 -1.16 -8.61 -6.27
N ASP A 255 -0.18 -7.97 -6.92
CA ASP A 255 1.00 -7.48 -6.20
C ASP A 255 0.60 -6.38 -5.20
N ALA A 256 1.31 -6.28 -4.07
CA ALA A 256 0.98 -5.27 -3.07
C ALA A 256 1.54 -3.90 -3.45
N LEU A 257 0.84 -2.85 -3.00
CA LEU A 257 1.27 -1.47 -3.16
C LEU A 257 1.66 -0.92 -1.78
N VAL A 258 2.89 -0.46 -1.65
CA VAL A 258 3.35 0.29 -0.47
C VAL A 258 3.50 1.76 -0.85
N ILE A 259 2.61 2.59 -0.31
CA ILE A 259 2.54 4.02 -0.58
C ILE A 259 3.13 4.76 0.61
N ARG A 260 3.97 5.77 0.34
CA ARG A 260 4.51 6.67 1.36
C ARG A 260 4.32 8.11 0.89
N ALA A 261 3.73 8.96 1.72
CA ALA A 261 3.51 10.37 1.39
C ALA A 261 3.63 11.27 2.64
N GLY A 262 4.23 12.44 2.49
CA GLY A 262 4.41 13.41 3.57
C GLY A 262 3.09 14.09 3.98
N LEU A 263 2.87 14.26 5.28
CA LEU A 263 1.72 15.04 5.75
C LEU A 263 1.88 16.52 5.35
N PRO A 264 0.80 17.19 4.94
CA PRO A 264 0.83 18.64 4.73
C PRO A 264 1.19 19.35 6.04
N LYS A 265 1.88 20.49 5.92
CA LYS A 265 2.30 21.31 7.06
C LYS A 265 1.12 21.99 7.74
#